data_AF-A0A651HY67-F1
#
_entry.id   AF-A0A651HY67-F1
#
_cell.length_a   1.000
_cell.length_b   1.000
_cell.length_c   1.000
_cell.angle_alpha   90.00
_cell.angle_beta   90.00
_cell.angle_gamma   90.00
#
_symmetry.space_group_name_H-M   'P 1'
#
loop_
_entity.id
_entity.type
_entity.pdbx_description
1 polymer ?
#
loop_
_entity_poly.entity_id
_entity_poly.type
_entity_poly.pdbx_seq_one_letter_code
_entity_poly.pdbx_strand_id
1 'polypeptide(L)'
;FDNGNTLCRLSIAVNEYFKDKEGNNQKKTNWMKVAAWGKTAEKMVSFLSKGNRVAINGKLVNRQYDGQNGQKRYVTEVHAYNFMNLSPAPDRDNLPF
;
A
#
# COMPACT_ATOMS: atom_id res chain seq x y z
N PHE A 1 2.48 -9.11 -20.13
CA PHE A 1 1.78 -8.00 -19.42
C PHE A 1 1.62 -6.92 -20.49
N ASP A 2 0.60 -7.04 -21.34
CA ASP A 2 0.63 -6.46 -22.70
C ASP A 2 -0.51 -5.48 -23.00
N ASN A 3 -1.18 -4.95 -21.98
CA ASN A 3 -2.34 -4.08 -22.18
C ASN A 3 -2.00 -2.58 -22.06
N GLY A 4 -0.73 -2.18 -22.00
CA GLY A 4 -0.33 -0.76 -21.85
C GLY A 4 -0.80 -0.08 -20.56
N ASN A 5 -1.41 -0.82 -19.64
CA ASN A 5 -1.96 -0.27 -18.41
C ASN A 5 -0.86 -0.05 -17.37
N THR A 6 -0.72 1.19 -16.92
CA THR A 6 0.16 1.61 -15.82
C THR A 6 -0.07 0.74 -14.58
N LEU A 7 1.02 0.30 -13.95
CA LEU A 7 0.99 -0.50 -12.71
C LEU A 7 1.74 0.24 -11.61
N CYS A 8 1.05 0.51 -10.51
CA CYS A 8 1.65 1.05 -9.30
C CYS A 8 1.63 -0.02 -8.20
N ARG A 9 2.78 -0.27 -7.57
CA ARG A 9 2.89 -1.13 -6.39
C ARG A 9 3.46 -0.35 -5.23
N LEU A 10 2.79 -0.44 -4.09
CA LEU A 10 3.21 0.22 -2.85
C LEU A 10 3.05 -0.69 -1.64
N SER A 11 3.71 -0.32 -0.55
CA SER A 11 3.61 -1.00 0.74
C SER A 11 3.08 -0.03 1.78
N ILE A 12 2.06 -0.45 2.52
CA ILE A 12 1.43 0.36 3.58
C ILE A 12 1.79 -0.24 4.92
N ALA A 13 2.34 0.56 5.81
CA ALA A 13 2.48 0.22 7.21
C ALA A 13 1.14 0.47 7.93
N VAL A 14 0.56 -0.59 8.49
CA VAL A 14 -0.63 -0.54 9.33
C VAL A 14 -0.21 -0.84 10.76
N ASN A 15 -0.41 0.13 11.64
CA ASN A 15 -0.02 0.02 13.04
C ASN A 15 -1.22 -0.41 13.89
N GLU A 16 -1.03 -1.46 14.68
CA GLU A 16 -1.96 -1.90 15.71
C GLU A 16 -1.37 -1.57 17.08
N TYR A 17 -2.17 -0.94 17.94
CA TYR A 17 -1.81 -0.61 19.32
C TYR A 17 -2.68 -1.44 20.25
N PHE A 18 -2.06 -2.21 21.14
CA PHE A 18 -2.74 -3.11 22.06
C PHE A 18 -1.98 -3.20 23.38
N LYS A 19 -2.63 -3.71 24.43
CA LYS A 19 -1.95 -4.04 25.70
C LYS A 19 -1.64 -5.53 25.74
N ASP A 20 -0.45 -5.88 26.20
CA ASP A 20 -0.11 -7.27 26.47
C ASP A 20 -0.71 -7.75 27.81
N LYS A 21 -0.45 -9.01 28.15
CA LYS A 21 -0.95 -9.65 29.37
C LYS A 21 -0.43 -8.99 30.66
N GLU A 22 0.68 -8.27 30.58
CA GLU A 22 1.32 -7.57 31.70
C GLU A 22 0.82 -6.12 31.81
N GLY A 23 -0.05 -5.69 30.88
CA GLY A 23 -0.65 -4.35 30.86
C GLY A 23 0.19 -3.30 30.15
N ASN A 24 1.33 -3.69 29.53
CA ASN A 24 2.20 -2.77 28.80
C ASN A 24 1.62 -2.45 27.42
N ASN A 25 1.77 -1.20 26.98
CA ASN A 25 1.37 -0.79 25.64
C ASN A 25 2.37 -1.35 24.61
N GLN A 26 1.85 -2.07 23.63
CA GLN A 26 2.60 -2.63 22.51
C GLN A 26 2.14 -2.01 21.19
N LYS A 27 3.10 -1.90 20.26
CA LYS A 27 2.84 -1.48 18.87
C LYS A 27 3.31 -2.57 17.92
N LYS A 28 2.41 -3.06 17.08
CA LYS A 28 2.72 -3.98 15.99
C LYS A 28 2.52 -3.29 14.65
N THR A 29 3.49 -3.44 13.75
CA THR A 29 3.41 -2.88 12.38
C THR A 29 3.27 -4.01 11.38
N ASN A 30 2.16 -4.03 10.65
CA ASN A 30 1.94 -4.95 9.54
C ASN A 30 2.16 -4.22 8.22
N TRP A 31 2.88 -4.86 7.30
CA TRP A 31 3.14 -4.31 5.97
C TRP A 31 2.22 -4.95 4.94
N MET A 32 1.28 -4.17 4.43
CA MET A 32 0.33 -4.62 3.41
C MET A 32 0.81 -4.22 2.03
N LYS A 33 0.83 -5.18 1.10
CA LYS A 33 1.14 -4.91 -0.31
C LYS A 33 -0.10 -4.47 -1.04
N VAL A 34 0.02 -3.43 -1.86
CA VAL A 34 -1.07 -2.91 -2.70
C VAL A 34 -0.60 -2.85 -4.15
N ALA A 35 -1.47 -3.25 -5.07
CA ALA A 35 -1.31 -3.10 -6.50
C ALA A 35 -2.49 -2.30 -7.06
N ALA A 36 -2.20 -1.27 -7.85
CA ALA A 36 -3.19 -0.49 -8.58
C ALA A 36 -2.86 -0.50 -10.08
N TRP A 37 -3.89 -0.39 -10.91
CA TRP A 37 -3.77 -0.46 -12.36
C TRP A 37 -4.42 0.74 -13.06
N GLY A 38 -3.96 1.05 -14.27
CA GLY A 38 -4.52 2.09 -15.14
C GLY A 38 -4.60 3.46 -14.47
N LYS A 39 -5.74 4.14 -14.62
CA LYS A 39 -5.96 5.49 -14.08
C LYS A 39 -5.76 5.59 -12.56
N THR A 40 -6.07 4.53 -11.81
CA THR A 40 -5.85 4.53 -10.35
C THR A 40 -4.35 4.50 -10.04
N ALA A 41 -3.56 3.75 -10.81
CA ALA A 41 -2.11 3.73 -10.67
C ALA A 41 -1.48 5.08 -10.99
N GLU A 42 -1.91 5.72 -12.08
CA GLU A 42 -1.43 7.05 -12.48
C GLU A 42 -1.70 8.09 -11.40
N LYS A 43 -2.94 8.13 -10.86
CA LYS A 43 -3.29 9.01 -9.75
C LYS A 43 -2.45 8.71 -8.50
N MET A 44 -2.23 7.45 -8.14
CA MET A 44 -1.40 7.12 -6.98
C MET A 44 0.02 7.64 -7.14
N VAL A 45 0.62 7.52 -8.33
CA VAL A 45 1.96 8.05 -8.61
C VAL A 45 2.01 9.57 -8.52
N SER A 46 0.97 10.27 -8.99
CA SER A 46 0.94 11.74 -8.94
C SER A 46 0.64 12.32 -7.55
N PHE A 47 -0.17 11.64 -6.74
CA PHE A 47 -0.68 12.18 -5.48
C PHE A 47 -0.07 11.58 -4.22
N LEU A 48 0.63 10.45 -4.31
CA LEU A 48 1.23 9.77 -3.18
C LEU A 48 2.75 9.74 -3.29
N SER A 49 3.39 10.02 -2.16
CA SER A 49 4.81 9.89 -1.89
C SER A 49 5.01 9.15 -0.56
N LYS A 50 6.25 8.80 -0.26
CA LYS A 50 6.60 8.10 0.98
C LYS A 50 6.16 8.94 2.19
N GLY A 51 5.48 8.30 3.13
CA GLY A 51 5.01 8.94 4.36
C GLY A 51 3.58 9.45 4.29
N ASN A 52 2.97 9.49 3.10
CA ASN A 52 1.55 9.80 3.02
C ASN A 52 0.70 8.77 3.76
N ARG A 53 -0.29 9.26 4.52
CA ARG A 53 -1.35 8.44 5.09
C ARG A 53 -2.40 8.23 3.99
N VAL A 54 -2.87 7.00 3.82
CA VAL A 54 -3.79 6.66 2.74
C VAL A 54 -4.82 5.64 3.22
N ALA A 55 -6.06 5.79 2.76
CA ALA A 55 -7.07 4.74 2.81
C ALA A 55 -7.18 4.09 1.43
N ILE A 56 -7.20 2.75 1.40
CA ILE A 56 -7.31 1.96 0.16
C ILE A 56 -8.61 1.18 0.20
N ASN A 57 -9.39 1.25 -0.88
CA ASN A 57 -10.50 0.33 -1.12
C ASN A 57 -10.12 -0.62 -2.27
N GLY A 58 -10.31 -1.91 -2.07
CA GLY A 58 -9.88 -2.92 -3.03
C GLY A 58 -10.32 -4.32 -2.63
N LYS A 59 -9.81 -5.32 -3.37
CA LYS A 59 -9.98 -6.74 -3.05
C LYS A 59 -8.68 -7.37 -2.61
N LEU A 60 -8.76 -8.36 -1.72
CA LEU A 60 -7.63 -9.23 -1.40
C LEU A 60 -7.40 -10.23 -2.53
N VAL A 61 -6.15 -10.37 -2.95
CA VAL A 61 -5.72 -11.31 -3.97
C VAL A 61 -4.53 -12.10 -3.44
N ASN A 62 -4.65 -13.41 -3.47
CA ASN A 62 -3.56 -14.32 -3.16
C ASN A 62 -2.95 -14.79 -4.47
N ARG A 63 -1.67 -14.50 -4.69
CA ARG A 63 -0.92 -14.98 -5.84
C ARG A 63 0.15 -15.96 -5.41
N GLN A 64 0.29 -17.01 -6.21
CA GLN A 64 1.39 -17.96 -6.08
C GLN A 64 2.43 -17.66 -7.17
N TYR A 65 3.71 -17.70 -6.80
CA TYR A 65 4.81 -17.68 -7.77
C TYR A 65 5.91 -18.62 -7.31
N ASP A 66 6.64 -19.17 -8.28
CA ASP A 66 7.79 -20.02 -7.99
C ASP A 66 9.01 -19.14 -7.65
N GLY A 67 9.58 -19.37 -6.47
CA GLY A 67 10.83 -18.73 -6.08
C GLY A 67 12.01 -19.30 -6.89
N GLN A 68 13.15 -18.61 -6.85
CA GLN A 68 14.37 -19.01 -7.59
C GLN A 68 14.83 -20.45 -7.29
N ASN A 69 14.45 -21.01 -6.14
CA ASN A 69 14.81 -22.36 -5.70
C ASN A 69 13.68 -23.40 -5.94
N GLY A 70 12.69 -23.09 -6.79
CA GLY A 70 11.53 -23.96 -7.05
C GLY A 70 10.50 -24.02 -5.90
N GLN A 71 10.68 -23.26 -4.83
CA GLN A 71 9.70 -23.18 -3.74
C GLN A 71 8.51 -22.29 -4.12
N LYS A 72 7.29 -22.81 -4.00
CA LYS A 72 6.05 -22.05 -4.13
C LYS A 72 5.98 -20.98 -3.04
N ARG A 73 5.83 -19.71 -3.44
CA ARG A 73 5.63 -18.57 -2.54
C ARG A 73 4.23 -18.03 -2.71
N TYR A 74 3.56 -17.76 -1.59
CA TYR A 74 2.26 -17.13 -1.55
C TYR A 74 2.42 -15.69 -1.12
N VAL A 75 1.80 -14.78 -1.87
CA VAL A 75 1.72 -13.37 -1.50
C VAL A 75 0.27 -12.95 -1.53
N THR A 76 -0.18 -12.38 -0.41
CA THR A 76 -1.43 -11.64 -0.32
C THR A 76 -1.18 -10.18 -0.64
N GLU A 77 -1.93 -9.63 -1.58
CA GLU A 77 -1.89 -8.22 -1.96
C GLU A 77 -3.32 -7.67 -2.10
N VAL A 78 -3.47 -6.36 -1.90
CA VAL A 78 -4.73 -5.65 -2.15
C VAL A 78 -4.68 -5.11 -3.58
N HIS A 79 -5.64 -5.50 -4.42
CA HIS A 79 -5.86 -4.86 -5.72
C HIS A 79 -6.79 -3.67 -5.51
N ALA A 80 -6.24 -2.46 -5.59
CA ALA A 80 -6.94 -1.21 -5.29
C ALA A 80 -7.88 -0.80 -6.43
N TYR A 81 -9.13 -0.50 -6.08
CA TYR A 81 -10.11 0.13 -6.96
C TYR A 81 -9.99 1.65 -6.89
N ASN A 82 -9.87 2.18 -5.67
CA ASN A 82 -9.69 3.60 -5.40
C ASN A 82 -8.86 3.82 -4.12
N PHE A 83 -8.50 5.08 -3.87
CA PHE A 83 -7.80 5.50 -2.67
C PHE A 83 -8.21 6.92 -2.25
N MET A 84 -7.93 7.24 -1.00
CA MET A 84 -8.02 8.59 -0.45
C MET A 84 -6.71 8.95 0.24
N ASN A 85 -6.10 10.08 -0.13
CA ASN A 85 -4.97 10.63 0.61
C ASN A 85 -5.49 11.28 1.91
N LEU A 86 -4.98 10.81 3.05
CA LEU A 86 -5.33 11.26 4.40
C LEU A 86 -4.21 12.11 5.03
N SER A 87 -3.19 12.42 4.24
CA SER A 87 -2.14 13.33 4.67
C SER A 87 -2.71 14.75 4.72
N PRO A 88 -2.21 15.60 5.64
CA PRO A 88 -2.47 17.03 5.53
C PRO A 88 -2.13 17.49 4.11
N ALA A 89 -2.87 18.46 3.57
CA ALA A 89 -2.47 19.09 2.33
C ALA A 89 -1.01 19.55 2.48
N PRO A 90 -0.15 19.35 1.46
CA PRO A 90 1.19 19.91 1.50
C PRO A 90 1.08 21.40 1.82
N ASP A 91 1.95 21.86 2.70
CA ASP A 91 2.04 23.27 3.05
C ASP A 91 2.17 24.06 1.73
N ARG A 92 1.18 24.90 1.43
CA ARG A 92 1.08 25.57 0.12
C ARG A 92 2.30 26.46 -0.13
N ASP A 93 2.98 26.85 0.94
CA ASP A 93 4.15 27.73 0.92
C ASP A 93 5.46 26.98 0.60
N ASN A 94 5.45 25.65 0.53
CA ASN A 94 6.65 24.82 0.34
C ASN A 94 6.60 23.90 -0.89
N LEU A 95 5.75 24.21 -1.86
CA LEU A 95 5.81 23.57 -3.17
C LEU A 95 7.02 24.14 -3.94
N PRO A 96 7.95 23.32 -4.45
CA PRO A 96 8.82 23.79 -5.51
C PRO A 96 7.89 24.06 -6.70
N PHE A 97 7.87 25.31 -7.16
CA PHE A 97 7.08 25.75 -8.31
C PHE A 97 7.04 24.73 -9.45
#